data_AF-A0AAU8CII6-F1
#
_entry.id   AF-A0AAU8CII6-F1
#
_cell.length_a   1.000
_cell.length_b   1.000
_cell.length_c   1.000
_cell.angle_alpha   90.00
_cell.angle_beta   90.00
_cell.angle_gamma   90.00
#
_symmetry.space_group_name_H-M   'P 1'
#
loop_
_entity.id
_entity.type
_entity.pdbx_description
1 polymer ?
#
loop_
_entity_poly.entity_id
_entity_poly.type
_entity_poly.pdbx_seq_one_letter_code
_entity_poly.pdbx_strand_id
1 'polypeptide(L)' 'MMFETEVKVLRTLAGDDQLDGWGAAVSAALGYLQGSGFATRGSDPQLTDKGKAKLKELGYATPQG' A
#
# COMPACT_ATOMS: atom_id res chain seq x y z
N MET A 1 -11.41 9.05 1.57
CA MET A 1 -11.93 7.68 1.71
C MET A 1 -11.01 6.78 0.90
N MET A 2 -10.57 5.66 1.45
CA MET A 2 -9.64 4.75 0.77
C MET A 2 -10.42 3.52 0.31
N PHE A 3 -10.23 3.10 -0.93
CA PHE A 3 -10.83 1.92 -1.52
C PHE A 3 -10.14 0.65 -1.03
N GLU A 4 -10.89 -0.46 -1.02
CA GLU A 4 -10.37 -1.78 -0.62
C GLU A 4 -9.12 -2.19 -1.41
N THR A 5 -9.04 -1.82 -2.70
CA THR A 5 -7.87 -2.10 -3.54
C THR A 5 -6.62 -1.39 -3.04
N GLU A 6 -6.72 -0.12 -2.62
CA GLU A 6 -5.59 0.66 -2.12
C GLU A 6 -5.10 0.13 -0.77
N VAL A 7 -6.03 -0.27 0.10
CA VAL A 7 -5.71 -0.92 1.38
C VAL A 7 -5.02 -2.26 1.14
N LYS A 8 -5.50 -3.07 0.19
CA LYS A 8 -4.85 -4.31 -0.22
C LYS A 8 -3.43 -4.06 -0.74
N VAL A 9 -3.24 -3.09 -1.65
CA VAL A 9 -1.89 -2.74 -2.14
C VAL A 9 -0.99 -2.34 -0.97
N LEU A 10 -1.45 -1.51 -0.03
CA LEU A 10 -0.67 -1.15 1.14
C LEU A 10 -0.30 -2.37 1.99
N ARG A 11 -1.24 -3.27 2.29
CA ARG A 11 -0.95 -4.49 3.06
C ARG A 11 0.05 -5.39 2.34
N THR A 12 -0.02 -5.46 1.01
CA THR A 12 0.96 -6.19 0.21
C THR A 12 2.35 -5.57 0.23
N LEU A 13 2.44 -4.25 0.13
CA LEU A 13 3.71 -3.54 0.31
C LEU A 13 4.26 -3.72 1.74
N ALA A 14 3.40 -4.00 2.72
CA ALA A 14 3.80 -4.30 4.09
C ALA A 14 4.25 -5.75 4.27
N GLY A 15 4.10 -6.61 3.26
CA GLY A 15 4.36 -8.05 3.37
C GLY A 15 3.30 -8.83 4.15
N ASP A 16 2.13 -8.22 4.43
CA ASP A 16 1.03 -8.82 5.21
C ASP A 16 0.03 -9.60 4.34
N ASP A 17 -0.10 -9.22 3.06
CA ASP A 17 -1.09 -9.79 2.13
C ASP A 17 -0.47 -10.02 0.75
N GLN A 18 -0.89 -11.05 0.03
CA GLN A 18 -0.40 -11.31 -1.33
C GLN A 18 -1.49 -10.97 -2.34
N LEU A 19 -1.18 -10.06 -3.28
CA LEU A 19 -2.08 -9.78 -4.39
C LEU A 19 -2.09 -10.96 -5.36
N ASP A 20 -3.29 -11.41 -5.73
CA ASP A 20 -3.51 -12.45 -6.76
C ASP A 20 -2.97 -12.03 -8.14
N GLY A 21 -2.77 -10.72 -8.36
CA GLY A 21 -2.10 -10.19 -9.55
C GLY A 21 -2.03 -8.67 -9.59
N TRP A 22 -1.06 -8.16 -10.36
CA TRP A 22 -0.88 -6.73 -10.64
C TRP A 22 -1.75 -6.29 -11.82
N GLY A 23 -3.05 -6.14 -11.59
CA GLY A 23 -4.01 -5.65 -12.59
C GLY A 23 -4.02 -4.13 -12.74
N ALA A 24 -4.87 -3.64 -13.65
CA ALA A 24 -5.07 -2.20 -13.89
C ALA A 24 -5.54 -1.45 -12.63
N ALA A 25 -6.44 -2.05 -11.85
CA ALA A 25 -6.93 -1.47 -10.59
C ALA A 25 -5.81 -1.34 -9.54
N VAL A 26 -4.96 -2.35 -9.41
CA VAL A 26 -3.81 -2.33 -8.50
C VAL A 26 -2.78 -1.29 -8.95
N SER A 27 -2.52 -1.18 -10.25
CA SER A 27 -1.59 -0.20 -10.80
C SER A 27 -2.09 1.24 -10.59
N ALA A 28 -3.40 1.48 -10.77
CA ALA A 28 -4.01 2.78 -10.48
C ALA A 28 -3.94 3.12 -8.98
N ALA A 29 -4.24 2.15 -8.11
CA ALA A 29 -4.13 2.30 -6.66
C ALA A 29 -2.68 2.58 -6.23
N LEU A 30 -1.70 1.85 -6.77
CA LEU A 30 -0.29 2.11 -6.51
C LEU A 30 0.11 3.52 -6.95
N GLY A 31 -0.30 3.95 -8.14
CA GLY A 31 -0.04 5.30 -8.62
C GLY A 31 -0.59 6.38 -7.69
N TYR A 32 -1.81 6.19 -7.17
CA TYR A 32 -2.40 7.07 -6.17
C TYR A 32 -1.62 7.06 -4.85
N LEU A 33 -1.24 5.89 -4.35
CA LEU A 33 -0.45 5.73 -3.12
C LEU A 33 0.91 6.42 -3.23
N GLN A 34 1.59 6.26 -4.37
CA GLN A 34 2.85 6.92 -4.67
C GLN A 34 2.69 8.44 -4.81
N GLY A 35 1.62 8.90 -5.48
CA GLY A 35 1.31 10.32 -5.62
C GLY A 35 0.95 10.99 -4.29
N SER A 36 0.34 10.24 -3.38
CA SER A 36 -0.09 10.71 -2.06
C SER A 36 0.99 10.56 -0.98
N GLY A 37 2.13 9.95 -1.31
CA GLY A 37 3.27 9.73 -0.41
C GLY A 37 3.11 8.59 0.58
N PHE A 38 2.17 7.66 0.36
CA PHE A 38 2.01 6.45 1.18
C PHE A 38 2.97 5.32 0.76
N ALA A 39 3.44 5.35 -0.49
CA ALA A 39 4.42 4.41 -1.04
C ALA A 39 5.53 5.15 -1.80
N THR A 40 6.72 4.55 -1.90
CA THR A 40 7.83 5.09 -2.69
C THR A 40 7.56 4.93 -4.19
N ARG A 41 8.04 5.88 -4.99
CA ARG A 41 7.99 5.80 -6.46
C ARG A 41 9.07 4.84 -6.98
N GLY A 42 8.71 3.99 -7.94
CA GLY A 42 9.65 3.11 -8.62
C GLY A 42 9.05 1.76 -9.00
N SER A 43 9.88 0.91 -9.59
CA SER A 43 9.55 -0.48 -9.93
C SER A 43 9.49 -1.41 -8.73
N ASP A 44 10.12 -1.03 -7.61
CA ASP A 44 10.02 -1.70 -6.32
C ASP A 44 9.43 -0.72 -5.29
N PRO A 45 8.10 -0.53 -5.29
CA PRO A 45 7.44 0.33 -4.33
C PRO A 45 7.60 -0.24 -2.92
N GLN A 46 7.90 0.64 -1.98
CA GLN A 46 8.06 0.34 -0.56
C GLN A 46 7.13 1.24 0.25
N LEU A 47 6.73 0.76 1.42
CA LEU A 47 5.85 1.49 2.32
C LEU A 47 6.59 2.63 3.01
N THR A 48 6.06 3.86 2.91
CA THR A 48 6.62 5.01 3.62
C THR A 48 6.11 5.05 5.07
N ASP A 49 6.73 5.87 5.93
CA ASP A 49 6.21 6.10 7.30
C ASP A 49 4.75 6.56 7.31
N LYS A 50 4.36 7.37 6.33
CA LYS A 50 2.97 7.82 6.15
C LYS A 50 2.05 6.66 5.80
N GLY A 51 2.47 5.77 4.91
CA GLY A 51 1.71 4.55 4.60
C GLY A 51 1.59 3.63 5.81
N LYS A 52 2.66 3.49 6.60
CA LYS A 52 2.68 2.64 7.80
C LYS A 52 1.72 3.19 8.86
N ALA A 53 1.77 4.50 9.10
CA ALA A 53 0.82 5.18 9.97
C ALA A 53 -0.62 4.98 9.48
N LYS A 54 -0.85 5.06 8.16
CA LYS A 54 -2.19 4.86 7.59
C LYS A 54 -2.74 3.45 7.82
N LEU A 55 -1.91 2.42 7.63
CA LEU A 55 -2.30 1.04 7.93
C LEU A 55 -2.64 0.86 9.41
N LYS A 56 -1.85 1.46 10.31
CA LYS A 56 -2.13 1.46 11.75
C LYS A 56 -3.45 2.15 12.10
N GLU A 57 -3.75 3.31 11.49
CA GLU A 57 -5.05 3.99 11.66
C GLU A 57 -6.23 3.12 11.21
N LEU A 58 -6.02 2.30 10.19
CA LEU A 58 -7.01 1.37 9.66
C LEU A 58 -7.10 0.06 10.47
N GLY A 59 -6.25 -0.12 11.49
CA GLY A 59 -6.25 -1.31 12.36
C GLY A 59 -5.45 -2.50 11.81
N TYR A 60 -4.64 -2.31 10.77
CA TYR A 60 -3.78 -3.36 10.22
C TYR A 60 -2.40 -3.35 10.89
N ALA A 61 -1.84 -4.54 11.13
CA ALA A 61 -0.49 -4.69 11.64
C ALA A 61 0.51 -4.34 10.53
N THR A 62 1.37 -3.36 10.77
CA THR A 62 2.60 -3.19 9.98
C THR A 62 3.67 -4.04 10.65
N PRO A 63 4.34 -4.98 9.96
CA PRO A 63 5.46 -5.68 10.56
C PRO A 63 6.51 -4.66 10.98
N GLN A 64 6.83 -4.68 12.28
CA GLN A 64 7.95 -3.93 12.84
C GLN A 64 9.23 -4.59 12.34
N GLY A 65 9.84 -3.99 11.33
CA GLY A 65 11.23 -4.17 10.94
C GLY A 65 11.93 -2.84 11.04
#